data_AF-S9UAZ1-F1
#
_entry.id   AF-S9UAZ1-F1
#
_cell.length_a   1.000
_cell.length_b   1.000
_cell.length_c   1.000
_cell.angle_alpha   90.00
_cell.angle_beta   90.00
_cell.angle_gamma   90.00
#
_symmetry.space_group_name_H-M   'P 1'
#
loop_
_entity.id
_entity.type
_entity.pdbx_description
1 polymer ?
#
loop_
_entity_poly.entity_id
_entity_poly.type
_entity_poly.pdbx_seq_one_letter_code
_entity_poly.pdbx_strand_id
1 'polypeptide(L)'
;MSNGRYIRTGLQIIAIVLLILSTACAIASPSQLVDQDASSSQPTTGSEQQTKPQPAHKAALAQHKDSSPSSTDADRLNSSTNIPASTATTLPNNTKTKPYTLSSKLLAVGDIMMHSPQFPAYFNKKTGTYNFNSYFTNVKPILETADWCWANLETPLLGGEKVYTGYPMFNAPPELADALKFTGFNIVTAANNHSLDRYEAGALRTLEVLKEKGLVTKGLSASLWESKQPTLVEKNGIQLGILAYTYGTNGIPLPKQKPYLVSLIDEKHMIQDIQNTKKAGADVVAIAIHFGTEYEHTPNQEQIRLARSLIQAGADIILGSHPHVIQPYERITVREPDGSKRDGLIIYSMGNFISNQTGNGTDIGLIFGVEINKHMPEGTIELKNVTTIPTWVHIEGDHDKRKYRVLPLEQTIKSHSDNRLSTQQYKAMKKMLTSTTSHLASRSAVPVILNVSPSP
;
A
#
# COMPACT_ATOMS: atom_id res chain seq x y z
N MET A 1 -72.27 29.72 -21.52
CA MET A 1 -71.08 29.17 -20.80
C MET A 1 -69.97 30.22 -20.93
N SER A 2 -70.08 31.36 -20.23
CA SER A 2 -69.49 31.71 -18.92
C SER A 2 -67.99 32.03 -18.96
N ASN A 3 -67.68 33.34 -19.03
CA ASN A 3 -66.76 34.17 -18.22
C ASN A 3 -65.31 33.68 -17.97
N GLY A 4 -64.25 34.50 -18.02
CA GLY A 4 -64.15 35.95 -18.10
C GLY A 4 -62.67 36.42 -18.12
N ARG A 5 -62.50 37.73 -18.34
CA ARG A 5 -61.26 38.51 -18.32
C ARG A 5 -60.62 38.56 -16.92
N TYR A 6 -59.30 38.71 -16.83
CA TYR A 6 -58.66 39.73 -15.99
C TYR A 6 -57.29 40.16 -16.54
N ILE A 7 -57.07 41.47 -16.46
CA ILE A 7 -55.90 42.26 -16.86
C ILE A 7 -55.08 42.55 -15.59
N ARG A 8 -53.74 42.65 -15.67
CA ARG A 8 -52.94 43.82 -15.23
C ARG A 8 -51.43 43.56 -15.07
N THR A 9 -50.66 44.44 -15.72
CA THR A 9 -49.42 45.15 -15.29
C THR A 9 -48.26 44.30 -14.74
N GLY A 10 -47.02 44.37 -15.21
CA GLY A 10 -46.29 45.42 -15.94
C GLY A 10 -44.95 45.65 -15.20
N LEU A 11 -43.81 45.51 -15.88
CA LEU A 11 -42.62 46.38 -15.75
C LEU A 11 -41.51 45.94 -16.72
N GLN A 12 -41.01 46.91 -17.47
CA GLN A 12 -39.78 46.90 -18.29
C GLN A 12 -38.54 46.81 -17.37
N ILE A 13 -37.37 46.32 -17.80
CA ILE A 13 -36.22 47.07 -18.38
C ILE A 13 -35.08 46.02 -18.45
N ILE A 14 -34.58 45.54 -19.60
CA ILE A 14 -33.52 46.05 -20.51
C ILE A 14 -32.18 46.42 -19.84
N ALA A 15 -31.08 45.89 -20.42
CA ALA A 15 -29.68 46.37 -20.43
C ALA A 15 -28.80 46.11 -19.19
N ILE A 16 -27.50 45.81 -19.28
CA ILE A 16 -26.54 45.72 -20.40
C ILE A 16 -25.34 44.92 -19.85
N VAL A 17 -24.75 44.07 -20.70
CA VAL A 17 -23.44 43.43 -20.48
C VAL A 17 -22.35 44.42 -20.87
N LEU A 18 -21.38 44.67 -20.01
CA LEU A 18 -20.12 45.31 -20.38
C LEU A 18 -18.96 44.74 -19.57
N LEU A 19 -17.98 44.24 -20.30
CA LEU A 19 -16.77 43.55 -19.87
C LEU A 19 -15.60 44.40 -20.36
N ILE A 20 -14.77 44.94 -19.46
CA ILE A 20 -13.46 45.52 -19.80
C ILE A 20 -12.46 45.20 -18.68
N LEU A 21 -11.34 44.59 -19.09
CA LEU A 21 -10.11 44.35 -18.33
C LEU A 21 -9.35 45.65 -18.03
N SER A 22 -8.64 45.73 -16.90
CA SER A 22 -7.19 46.06 -16.86
C SER A 22 -6.59 46.02 -15.45
N THR A 23 -5.50 45.25 -15.34
CA THR A 23 -4.24 45.40 -14.56
C THR A 23 -4.21 46.18 -13.23
N ALA A 24 -3.67 45.58 -12.16
CA ALA A 24 -2.33 45.91 -11.62
C ALA A 24 -1.99 45.14 -10.32
N CYS A 25 -0.70 44.82 -10.19
CA CYS A 25 0.01 44.28 -9.03
C CYS A 25 -0.13 45.14 -7.76
N ALA A 26 -0.26 44.50 -6.58
CA ALA A 26 0.32 44.99 -5.33
C ALA A 26 0.43 43.89 -4.27
N ILE A 27 1.59 43.90 -3.63
CA ILE A 27 2.09 43.02 -2.58
C ILE A 27 1.38 43.35 -1.25
N ALA A 28 1.03 42.34 -0.45
CA ALA A 28 0.64 42.53 0.95
C ALA A 28 1.38 41.51 1.84
N SER A 29 2.30 42.02 2.66
CA SER A 29 2.90 41.32 3.79
C SER A 29 2.02 41.50 5.04
N PRO A 30 2.07 40.58 6.02
CA PRO A 30 1.20 40.62 7.20
C PRO A 30 1.72 41.57 8.28
N SER A 31 0.78 42.25 8.92
CA SER A 31 0.95 43.11 10.08
C SER A 31 1.29 42.33 11.35
N GLN A 32 2.13 42.96 12.15
CA GLN A 32 2.63 42.59 13.47
C GLN A 32 1.53 42.50 14.53
N LEU A 33 1.68 41.56 15.47
CA LEU A 33 1.31 41.74 16.86
C LEU A 33 2.55 41.41 17.71
N VAL A 34 2.90 42.35 18.57
CA VAL A 34 4.01 42.36 19.53
C VAL A 34 3.38 42.35 20.93
N ASP A 35 3.95 41.55 21.83
CA ASP A 35 4.14 41.81 23.28
C ASP A 35 5.24 40.84 23.73
N GLN A 36 6.48 41.31 23.98
CA GLN A 36 7.07 41.68 25.30
C GLN A 36 6.93 40.54 26.34
N ASP A 37 8.01 39.91 26.82
CA ASP A 37 9.02 40.52 27.70
C ASP A 37 10.45 39.99 27.51
N ALA A 38 11.40 40.91 27.76
CA ALA A 38 12.83 40.68 27.83
C ALA A 38 13.30 40.52 29.28
N SER A 39 14.33 39.69 29.50
CA SER A 39 15.33 39.99 30.52
C SER A 39 16.72 39.71 29.97
N SER A 40 17.63 40.60 30.33
CA SER A 40 18.91 40.90 29.72
C SER A 40 20.07 40.15 30.38
N SER A 41 21.10 39.84 29.60
CA SER A 41 22.45 40.36 29.82
C SER A 41 23.42 39.79 28.78
N GLN A 42 24.21 40.70 28.22
CA GLN A 42 25.15 40.50 27.11
C GLN A 42 26.61 40.52 27.67
N PRO A 43 27.66 40.46 26.84
CA PRO A 43 28.68 39.42 26.90
C PRO A 43 30.05 39.91 27.40
N THR A 44 30.99 38.98 27.63
CA THR A 44 32.42 39.31 27.69
C THR A 44 33.24 38.38 26.80
N THR A 45 34.15 39.03 26.08
CA THR A 45 35.19 38.55 25.17
C THR A 45 36.41 38.02 25.93
N GLY A 46 37.18 37.07 25.35
CA GLY A 46 38.60 36.95 25.71
C GLY A 46 39.30 35.61 25.48
N SER A 47 40.07 35.58 24.38
CA SER A 47 41.35 34.88 24.14
C SER A 47 41.46 33.36 23.99
N GLU A 48 42.12 33.04 22.88
CA GLU A 48 42.70 31.81 22.35
C GLU A 48 43.63 31.05 23.32
N GLN A 49 43.68 29.73 23.19
CA GLN A 49 44.95 29.01 23.01
C GLN A 49 44.77 27.63 22.37
N GLN A 50 45.76 27.30 21.55
CA GLN A 50 45.92 26.15 20.67
C GLN A 50 45.90 24.80 21.37
N THR A 51 45.44 23.75 20.69
CA THR A 51 46.19 22.49 20.54
C THR A 51 45.69 21.70 19.32
N LYS A 52 46.66 21.19 18.55
CA LYS A 52 46.50 20.42 17.30
C LYS A 52 46.11 18.94 17.55
N PRO A 53 45.69 18.20 16.51
CA PRO A 53 44.90 16.95 16.60
C PRO A 53 45.72 15.67 16.34
N GLN A 54 45.14 14.51 16.72
CA GLN A 54 45.09 13.19 16.02
C GLN A 54 45.12 11.98 16.98
N PRO A 55 44.80 10.73 16.54
CA PRO A 55 44.41 10.30 15.20
C PRO A 55 43.16 9.41 15.09
N ALA A 56 42.71 9.30 13.83
CA ALA A 56 41.74 8.39 13.29
C ALA A 56 42.10 6.89 13.47
N HIS A 57 41.07 6.09 13.71
CA HIS A 57 41.13 4.64 13.61
C HIS A 57 41.19 4.21 12.13
N LYS A 58 42.34 3.66 11.72
CA LYS A 58 42.49 2.82 10.54
C LYS A 58 41.90 1.43 10.83
N ALA A 59 40.91 1.01 10.04
CA ALA A 59 40.55 -0.40 9.93
C ALA A 59 41.39 -1.05 8.81
N ALA A 60 41.97 -2.19 9.14
CA ALA A 60 42.93 -2.92 8.32
C ALA A 60 42.26 -3.64 7.14
N LEU A 61 42.87 -3.49 5.96
CA LEU A 61 42.73 -4.44 4.85
C LEU A 61 43.54 -5.70 5.19
N ALA A 62 42.89 -6.86 5.19
CA ALA A 62 43.56 -8.15 5.14
C ALA A 62 43.63 -8.63 3.68
N GLN A 63 44.86 -8.78 3.21
CA GLN A 63 45.23 -9.42 1.95
C GLN A 63 45.06 -10.93 2.08
N HIS A 64 44.36 -11.57 1.13
CA HIS A 64 44.47 -13.01 0.90
C HIS A 64 45.38 -13.26 -0.31
N LYS A 65 46.44 -14.02 -0.05
CA LYS A 65 47.44 -14.49 -1.02
C LYS A 65 46.90 -15.64 -1.88
N ASP A 66 47.41 -15.62 -3.11
CA ASP A 66 47.43 -16.69 -4.11
C ASP A 66 47.75 -18.09 -3.56
N SER A 67 47.08 -19.08 -4.15
CA SER A 67 47.75 -20.30 -4.59
C SER A 67 47.02 -20.92 -5.78
N SER A 68 47.67 -20.87 -6.94
CA SER A 68 47.39 -21.77 -8.07
C SER A 68 48.07 -23.12 -7.82
N PRO A 69 47.64 -24.17 -8.56
CA PRO A 69 48.62 -24.78 -9.46
C PRO A 69 48.06 -25.07 -10.85
N SER A 70 48.94 -24.94 -11.84
CA SER A 70 48.71 -25.25 -13.26
C SER A 70 49.01 -26.70 -13.60
N SER A 71 48.22 -27.22 -14.57
CA SER A 71 48.58 -28.10 -15.70
C SER A 71 49.40 -29.39 -15.45
N THR A 72 48.85 -30.53 -15.85
CA THR A 72 49.16 -31.28 -17.09
C THR A 72 48.48 -32.66 -17.03
N ASP A 73 47.68 -33.02 -18.01
CA ASP A 73 47.98 -34.16 -18.90
C ASP A 73 46.78 -34.47 -19.80
N ALA A 74 47.02 -34.31 -21.09
CA ALA A 74 46.23 -34.89 -22.14
C ALA A 74 46.85 -36.25 -22.49
N ASP A 75 45.96 -37.19 -22.79
CA ASP A 75 46.09 -38.24 -23.81
C ASP A 75 46.05 -39.70 -23.30
N ARG A 76 45.12 -40.44 -23.94
CA ARG A 76 44.94 -41.91 -24.02
C ARG A 76 44.31 -42.66 -22.83
N LEU A 77 43.05 -43.07 -23.02
CA LEU A 77 42.77 -44.47 -23.35
C LEU A 77 41.35 -44.66 -23.91
N ASN A 78 41.35 -45.31 -25.06
CA ASN A 78 40.24 -45.74 -25.88
C ASN A 78 39.73 -47.09 -25.32
N SER A 79 38.47 -47.19 -24.89
CA SER A 79 37.81 -48.49 -24.80
C SER A 79 36.30 -48.33 -24.98
N SER A 80 35.88 -48.73 -26.17
CA SER A 80 34.52 -49.06 -26.57
C SER A 80 33.80 -49.97 -25.57
N THR A 81 32.63 -49.53 -25.10
CA THR A 81 31.58 -50.43 -24.64
C THR A 81 30.25 -49.97 -25.22
N ASN A 82 29.72 -50.78 -26.13
CA ASN A 82 28.36 -50.71 -26.66
C ASN A 82 27.34 -50.62 -25.51
N ILE A 83 26.59 -49.52 -25.44
CA ILE A 83 25.31 -49.47 -24.72
C ILE A 83 24.22 -49.36 -25.78
N PRO A 84 23.22 -50.26 -25.82
CA PRO A 84 22.17 -50.23 -26.83
C PRO A 84 21.37 -48.93 -26.74
N ALA A 85 21.00 -48.39 -27.90
CA ALA A 85 20.08 -47.27 -28.01
C ALA A 85 18.80 -47.57 -27.21
N SER A 86 18.62 -46.84 -26.10
CA SER A 86 17.39 -46.88 -25.32
C SER A 86 16.26 -46.34 -26.19
N THR A 87 15.40 -47.23 -26.63
CA THR A 87 14.08 -46.93 -27.20
C THR A 87 13.37 -45.91 -26.31
N ALA A 88 13.18 -44.70 -26.84
CA ALA A 88 12.29 -43.70 -26.29
C ALA A 88 10.90 -44.32 -26.16
N THR A 89 10.59 -44.80 -24.96
CA THR A 89 9.27 -45.30 -24.62
C THR A 89 8.41 -44.06 -24.42
N THR A 90 7.67 -43.69 -25.46
CA THR A 90 6.56 -42.73 -25.36
C THR A 90 5.60 -43.24 -24.28
N LEU A 91 5.65 -42.64 -23.10
CA LEU A 91 4.63 -42.84 -22.08
C LEU A 91 3.29 -42.38 -22.65
N PRO A 92 2.22 -43.19 -22.58
CA PRO A 92 0.91 -42.77 -23.01
C PRO A 92 0.42 -41.69 -22.04
N ASN A 93 0.49 -40.44 -22.47
CA ASN A 93 -0.02 -39.29 -21.75
C ASN A 93 -1.55 -39.24 -21.93
N ASN A 94 -2.27 -40.09 -21.19
CA ASN A 94 -3.74 -40.06 -21.20
C ASN A 94 -4.35 -40.60 -19.90
N THR A 95 -3.95 -40.04 -18.76
CA THR A 95 -4.78 -40.07 -17.56
C THR A 95 -5.53 -38.74 -17.50
N LYS A 96 -6.83 -38.75 -17.82
CA LYS A 96 -7.74 -37.65 -17.45
C LYS A 96 -7.66 -37.48 -15.94
N THR A 97 -6.87 -36.51 -15.47
CA THR A 97 -6.80 -36.14 -14.06
C THR A 97 -8.19 -35.72 -13.60
N LYS A 98 -8.69 -36.34 -12.53
CA LYS A 98 -9.99 -35.95 -11.95
C LYS A 98 -9.95 -34.46 -11.59
N PRO A 99 -11.01 -33.67 -11.90
CA PRO A 99 -11.04 -32.27 -11.53
C PRO A 99 -10.84 -32.06 -10.02
N TYR A 100 -10.09 -31.03 -9.66
CA TYR A 100 -9.85 -30.62 -8.28
C TYR A 100 -9.67 -29.10 -8.18
N THR A 101 -9.78 -28.55 -6.97
CA THR A 101 -9.65 -27.10 -6.71
C THR A 101 -8.53 -26.86 -5.73
N LEU A 102 -7.63 -25.95 -6.10
CA LEU A 102 -6.68 -25.32 -5.18
C LEU A 102 -7.32 -24.04 -4.63
N SER A 103 -7.03 -23.68 -3.38
CA SER A 103 -7.62 -22.50 -2.74
C SER A 103 -6.59 -21.76 -1.90
N SER A 104 -6.60 -20.44 -1.98
CA SER A 104 -5.78 -19.54 -1.17
C SER A 104 -6.58 -18.30 -0.76
N LYS A 105 -6.26 -17.75 0.40
CA LYS A 105 -6.93 -16.58 0.95
C LYS A 105 -6.01 -15.36 0.94
N LEU A 106 -6.49 -14.28 0.33
CA LEU A 106 -5.86 -12.96 0.41
C LEU A 106 -6.61 -12.11 1.44
N LEU A 107 -5.87 -11.52 2.40
CA LEU A 107 -6.35 -10.43 3.26
C LEU A 107 -5.44 -9.22 3.05
N ALA A 108 -6.04 -8.06 2.79
CA ALA A 108 -5.35 -6.79 2.59
C ALA A 108 -5.87 -5.73 3.57
N VAL A 109 -4.97 -4.84 3.96
CA VAL A 109 -5.28 -3.67 4.79
C VAL A 109 -4.76 -2.40 4.13
N GLY A 110 -5.38 -1.28 4.48
CA GLY A 110 -4.99 0.03 3.99
C GLY A 110 -3.78 0.61 4.72
N ASP A 111 -3.85 1.91 4.97
CA ASP A 111 -2.66 2.73 5.24
C ASP A 111 -2.11 2.48 6.65
N ILE A 112 -0.84 2.09 6.71
CA ILE A 112 -0.06 1.97 7.94
C ILE A 112 0.83 3.22 8.02
N MET A 113 0.40 4.16 8.86
CA MET A 113 1.05 5.46 9.05
C MET A 113 1.48 5.67 10.50
N MET A 114 2.58 6.39 10.66
CA MET A 114 3.19 6.66 11.96
C MET A 114 3.34 8.16 12.21
N HIS A 115 2.47 8.72 13.05
CA HIS A 115 2.56 10.11 13.49
C HIS A 115 3.35 10.22 14.80
N SER A 116 3.88 11.41 15.11
CA SER A 116 4.72 11.62 16.31
C SER A 116 4.12 11.09 17.62
N PRO A 117 2.79 11.24 17.90
CA PRO A 117 2.20 10.73 19.14
C PRO A 117 2.21 9.19 19.28
N GLN A 118 2.45 8.46 18.19
CA GLN A 118 2.51 7.00 18.17
C GLN A 118 3.83 6.42 18.69
N PHE A 119 4.88 7.23 18.87
CA PHE A 119 6.21 6.73 19.26
C PHE A 119 6.40 6.52 20.78
N PRO A 120 6.11 7.50 21.66
CA PRO A 120 6.64 7.49 23.02
C PRO A 120 6.28 6.26 23.87
N ALA A 121 5.04 5.76 23.74
CA ALA A 121 4.54 4.64 24.53
C ALA A 121 5.18 3.29 24.19
N TYR A 122 5.95 3.22 23.09
CA TYR A 122 6.48 1.98 22.52
C TYR A 122 8.01 1.91 22.57
N PHE A 123 8.67 2.95 23.06
CA PHE A 123 10.10 2.99 23.24
C PHE A 123 10.52 2.30 24.53
N ASN A 124 11.37 1.28 24.42
CA ASN A 124 11.97 0.62 25.57
C ASN A 124 13.30 1.30 25.92
N LYS A 125 13.30 2.09 26.99
CA LYS A 125 14.50 2.81 27.48
C LYS A 125 15.68 1.91 27.84
N LYS A 126 15.45 0.64 28.18
CA LYS A 126 16.52 -0.30 28.55
C LYS A 126 17.26 -0.85 27.34
N THR A 127 16.53 -1.12 26.26
CA THR A 127 17.09 -1.69 25.03
C THR A 127 17.42 -0.62 23.98
N GLY A 128 16.84 0.58 24.11
CA GLY A 128 16.97 1.64 23.11
C GLY A 128 16.18 1.38 21.83
N THR A 129 15.20 0.48 21.86
CA THR A 129 14.44 0.02 20.68
C THR A 129 12.94 0.21 20.84
N TYR A 130 12.21 0.19 19.73
CA TYR A 130 10.75 0.23 19.71
C TYR A 130 10.13 -1.16 19.63
N ASN A 131 8.91 -1.32 20.15
CA ASN A 131 8.09 -2.51 19.94
C ASN A 131 6.64 -2.12 19.68
N PHE A 132 6.14 -2.36 18.47
CA PHE A 132 4.78 -1.98 18.05
C PHE A 132 3.81 -3.16 17.98
N ASN A 133 4.16 -4.34 18.49
CA ASN A 133 3.34 -5.56 18.34
C ASN A 133 1.92 -5.39 18.88
N SER A 134 1.75 -4.57 19.92
CA SER A 134 0.42 -4.36 20.53
C SER A 134 -0.54 -3.56 19.67
N TYR A 135 -0.10 -2.93 18.57
CA TYR A 135 -1.00 -2.32 17.60
C TYR A 135 -1.98 -3.33 17.04
N PHE A 136 -1.51 -4.55 16.81
CA PHE A 136 -2.22 -5.52 15.99
C PHE A 136 -2.71 -6.74 16.76
N THR A 137 -2.53 -6.80 18.09
CA THR A 137 -2.90 -7.96 18.92
C THR A 137 -4.34 -8.42 18.68
N ASN A 138 -5.30 -7.50 18.54
CA ASN A 138 -6.72 -7.83 18.39
C ASN A 138 -7.11 -8.28 16.97
N VAL A 139 -6.32 -7.94 15.95
CA VAL A 139 -6.56 -8.30 14.55
C VAL A 139 -5.67 -9.44 14.07
N LYS A 140 -4.56 -9.70 14.76
CA LYS A 140 -3.59 -10.74 14.44
C LYS A 140 -4.24 -12.12 14.18
N PRO A 141 -5.16 -12.65 15.02
CA PRO A 141 -5.80 -13.94 14.75
C PRO A 141 -6.60 -13.99 13.45
N ILE A 142 -7.10 -12.85 12.96
CA ILE A 142 -7.79 -12.75 11.67
C ILE A 142 -6.77 -12.77 10.54
N LEU A 143 -5.73 -11.95 10.66
CA LEU A 143 -4.70 -11.76 9.63
C LEU A 143 -3.87 -13.04 9.40
N GLU A 144 -3.60 -13.82 10.45
CA GLU A 144 -2.89 -15.11 10.35
C GLU A 144 -3.65 -16.19 9.57
N THR A 145 -4.95 -16.00 9.31
CA THR A 145 -5.72 -16.93 8.46
C THR A 145 -5.44 -16.77 6.98
N ALA A 146 -4.71 -15.73 6.57
CA ALA A 146 -4.42 -15.44 5.17
C ALA A 146 -3.16 -16.16 4.69
N ASP A 147 -3.23 -16.70 3.48
CA ASP A 147 -2.05 -17.17 2.76
C ASP A 147 -1.23 -15.99 2.23
N TRP A 148 -1.92 -14.95 1.74
CA TRP A 148 -1.35 -13.67 1.35
C TRP A 148 -1.92 -12.57 2.26
N CYS A 149 -1.10 -12.06 3.16
CA CYS A 149 -1.46 -11.00 4.09
C CYS A 149 -0.72 -9.71 3.69
N TRP A 150 -1.47 -8.73 3.17
CA TRP A 150 -0.97 -7.56 2.46
C TRP A 150 -1.21 -6.28 3.25
N ALA A 151 -0.20 -5.39 3.34
CA ALA A 151 -0.35 -4.03 3.86
C ALA A 151 0.24 -2.94 2.94
N ASN A 152 -0.32 -1.73 3.01
CA ASN A 152 0.33 -0.51 2.50
C ASN A 152 1.14 0.16 3.63
N LEU A 153 2.47 0.23 3.49
CA LEU A 153 3.33 0.99 4.40
C LEU A 153 3.57 2.39 3.83
N GLU A 154 2.98 3.39 4.47
CA GLU A 154 2.96 4.78 3.98
C GLU A 154 3.91 5.70 4.74
N THR A 155 4.88 5.13 5.46
CA THR A 155 5.93 5.92 6.10
C THR A 155 7.29 5.29 5.87
N PRO A 156 8.32 6.08 5.57
CA PRO A 156 9.67 5.55 5.39
C PRO A 156 10.25 5.09 6.73
N LEU A 157 11.10 4.06 6.66
CA LEU A 157 11.75 3.39 7.79
C LEU A 157 13.25 3.72 7.85
N LEU A 158 13.63 4.99 7.61
CA LEU A 158 15.05 5.36 7.53
C LEU A 158 15.80 5.09 8.86
N GLY A 159 15.20 5.44 10.00
CA GLY A 159 15.85 5.36 11.31
C GLY A 159 17.07 6.28 11.46
N GLY A 160 17.90 6.04 12.50
CA GLY A 160 19.14 6.76 12.78
C GLY A 160 18.98 8.13 13.47
N GLU A 161 20.09 8.82 13.79
CA GLU A 161 20.18 10.08 14.59
C GLU A 161 19.47 11.32 13.99
N LYS A 162 18.56 11.11 13.03
CA LYS A 162 17.53 12.06 12.60
C LYS A 162 16.20 11.61 13.21
N VAL A 163 15.75 12.37 14.22
CA VAL A 163 14.54 12.16 15.03
C VAL A 163 13.38 11.57 14.21
N TYR A 164 12.69 10.57 14.78
CA TYR A 164 11.44 10.07 14.24
C TYR A 164 10.41 11.19 14.21
N THR A 165 9.76 11.39 13.06
CA THR A 165 8.76 12.45 12.91
C THR A 165 7.50 11.90 12.27
N GLY A 166 6.38 12.51 12.65
CA GLY A 166 5.14 12.41 11.90
C GLY A 166 5.08 13.37 10.72
N TYR A 167 3.84 13.73 10.37
CA TYR A 167 3.48 14.69 9.33
C TYR A 167 4.21 16.04 9.50
N PRO A 168 4.58 16.74 8.40
CA PRO A 168 4.34 16.40 6.99
C PRO A 168 5.40 15.51 6.33
N MET A 169 6.50 15.25 7.03
CA MET A 169 7.67 14.56 6.48
C MET A 169 7.99 13.38 7.39
N PHE A 170 7.40 12.23 7.13
CA PHE A 170 7.43 11.07 8.01
C PHE A 170 8.83 10.41 8.11
N ASN A 171 9.11 9.83 9.28
CA ASN A 171 10.21 8.90 9.50
C ASN A 171 9.87 8.00 10.69
N ALA A 172 9.50 6.76 10.40
CA ALA A 172 9.08 5.79 11.39
C ALA A 172 10.27 4.92 11.86
N PRO A 173 10.24 4.39 13.10
CA PRO A 173 11.23 3.42 13.54
C PRO A 173 11.17 2.13 12.73
N PRO A 174 12.33 1.57 12.32
CA PRO A 174 12.37 0.37 11.49
C PRO A 174 11.76 -0.87 12.18
N GLU A 175 11.67 -0.88 13.51
CA GLU A 175 10.98 -1.93 14.28
C GLU A 175 9.47 -2.01 13.99
N LEU A 176 8.89 -1.04 13.27
CA LEU A 176 7.55 -1.21 12.72
C LEU A 176 7.49 -2.43 11.79
N ALA A 177 8.52 -2.69 10.98
CA ALA A 177 8.57 -3.86 10.12
C ALA A 177 8.60 -5.18 10.91
N ASP A 178 9.19 -5.18 12.12
CA ASP A 178 9.12 -6.32 13.03
C ASP A 178 7.69 -6.59 13.48
N ALA A 179 6.93 -5.53 13.83
CA ALA A 179 5.53 -5.67 14.21
C ALA A 179 4.65 -6.13 13.03
N LEU A 180 4.92 -5.67 11.81
CA LEU A 180 4.23 -6.15 10.61
C LEU A 180 4.46 -7.65 10.41
N LYS A 181 5.72 -8.09 10.44
CA LYS A 181 6.07 -9.50 10.30
C LYS A 181 5.48 -10.35 11.42
N PHE A 182 5.61 -9.89 12.67
CA PHE A 182 5.04 -10.54 13.85
C PHE A 182 3.53 -10.72 13.72
N THR A 183 2.82 -9.76 13.14
CA THR A 183 1.36 -9.79 13.02
C THR A 183 0.88 -10.86 12.04
N GLY A 184 1.70 -11.20 11.03
CA GLY A 184 1.37 -12.18 9.99
C GLY A 184 1.42 -11.62 8.58
N PHE A 185 1.72 -10.31 8.41
CA PHE A 185 1.93 -9.74 7.09
C PHE A 185 3.11 -10.42 6.40
N ASN A 186 2.92 -10.75 5.13
CA ASN A 186 3.95 -11.34 4.28
C ASN A 186 4.17 -10.55 2.98
N ILE A 187 3.26 -9.62 2.65
CA ILE A 187 3.39 -8.66 1.56
C ILE A 187 3.23 -7.26 2.13
N VAL A 188 4.19 -6.36 1.85
CA VAL A 188 4.15 -4.95 2.24
C VAL A 188 4.56 -4.09 1.06
N THR A 189 3.63 -3.32 0.52
CA THR A 189 3.91 -2.37 -0.57
C THR A 189 4.22 -0.99 -0.02
N ALA A 190 5.07 -0.26 -0.73
CA ALA A 190 5.55 1.06 -0.30
C ALA A 190 5.61 2.05 -1.47
N ALA A 191 4.76 1.92 -2.49
CA ALA A 191 4.52 2.98 -3.46
C ALA A 191 3.36 3.86 -2.97
N ASN A 192 3.70 5.06 -2.49
CA ASN A 192 2.75 6.06 -1.99
C ASN A 192 3.37 7.46 -2.06
N ASN A 193 2.55 8.47 -1.80
CA ASN A 193 2.97 9.87 -1.82
C ASN A 193 4.05 10.21 -0.78
N HIS A 194 4.15 9.45 0.31
CA HIS A 194 5.14 9.61 1.38
C HIS A 194 6.43 8.81 1.20
N SER A 195 6.56 8.09 0.08
CA SER A 195 7.73 7.24 -0.21
C SER A 195 9.05 8.01 -0.25
N LEU A 196 9.02 9.31 -0.55
CA LEU A 196 10.18 10.19 -0.63
C LEU A 196 10.27 11.22 0.50
N ASP A 197 9.53 11.07 1.59
CA ASP A 197 9.62 11.96 2.76
C ASP A 197 11.02 11.95 3.41
N ARG A 198 11.82 10.95 3.09
CA ARG A 198 13.25 10.88 3.45
C ARG A 198 14.16 10.75 2.25
N TYR A 199 13.69 11.28 1.12
CA TYR A 199 14.34 11.27 -0.18
C TYR A 199 14.78 9.86 -0.57
N GLU A 200 15.80 9.77 -1.43
CA GLU A 200 16.34 8.50 -1.89
C GLU A 200 16.81 7.59 -0.74
N ALA A 201 17.51 8.15 0.25
CA ALA A 201 18.03 7.37 1.38
C ALA A 201 16.89 6.69 2.16
N GLY A 202 15.78 7.39 2.38
CA GLY A 202 14.59 6.85 3.02
C GLY A 202 13.93 5.74 2.24
N ALA A 203 13.73 5.93 0.93
CA ALA A 203 13.13 4.92 0.07
C ALA A 203 13.99 3.65 0.01
N LEU A 204 15.31 3.78 -0.20
CA LEU A 204 16.22 2.65 -0.26
C LEU A 204 16.34 1.92 1.08
N ARG A 205 16.42 2.67 2.20
CA ARG A 205 16.46 2.04 3.53
C ARG A 205 15.14 1.34 3.86
N THR A 206 13.99 1.92 3.48
CA THR A 206 12.69 1.27 3.66
C THR A 206 12.62 -0.06 2.91
N LEU A 207 13.05 -0.06 1.63
CA LEU A 207 13.14 -1.27 0.81
C LEU A 207 14.06 -2.33 1.46
N GLU A 208 15.21 -1.92 1.95
CA GLU A 208 16.17 -2.79 2.65
C GLU A 208 15.56 -3.40 3.91
N VAL A 209 14.97 -2.59 4.80
CA VAL A 209 14.32 -3.05 6.05
C VAL A 209 13.25 -4.10 5.74
N LEU A 210 12.37 -3.85 4.77
CA LEU A 210 11.31 -4.80 4.42
C LEU A 210 11.90 -6.14 3.93
N LYS A 211 12.93 -6.11 3.10
CA LYS A 211 13.63 -7.31 2.61
C LYS A 211 14.34 -8.06 3.72
N GLU A 212 15.03 -7.37 4.63
CA GLU A 212 15.72 -7.95 5.79
C GLU A 212 14.75 -8.73 6.70
N LYS A 213 13.49 -8.29 6.79
CA LYS A 213 12.44 -8.98 7.56
C LYS A 213 11.74 -10.11 6.78
N GLY A 214 12.16 -10.38 5.55
CA GLY A 214 11.53 -11.38 4.68
C GLY A 214 10.08 -11.04 4.36
N LEU A 215 9.78 -9.76 4.18
CA LEU A 215 8.51 -9.27 3.65
C LEU A 215 8.65 -9.11 2.14
N VAL A 216 7.73 -9.70 1.38
CA VAL A 216 7.65 -9.46 -0.06
C VAL A 216 7.22 -8.00 -0.26
N THR A 217 7.90 -7.28 -1.15
CA THR A 217 7.64 -5.85 -1.35
C THR A 217 7.67 -5.48 -2.83
N LYS A 218 6.91 -4.44 -3.16
CA LYS A 218 6.83 -3.83 -4.50
C LYS A 218 6.48 -2.35 -4.36
N GLY A 219 6.80 -1.58 -5.39
CA GLY A 219 6.53 -0.14 -5.47
C GLY A 219 7.78 0.73 -5.26
N LEU A 220 8.80 0.19 -4.59
CA LEU A 220 10.15 0.76 -4.54
C LEU A 220 11.15 -0.16 -5.24
N SER A 221 12.22 0.38 -5.80
CA SER A 221 13.29 -0.42 -6.42
C SER A 221 14.67 0.24 -6.31
N ALA A 222 15.69 -0.54 -6.00
CA ALA A 222 17.08 -0.07 -5.92
C ALA A 222 17.75 0.06 -7.29
N SER A 223 17.20 -0.59 -8.33
CA SER A 223 17.71 -0.54 -9.70
C SER A 223 16.60 -0.62 -10.75
N LEU A 224 16.90 -0.20 -11.98
CA LEU A 224 16.03 -0.40 -13.15
C LEU A 224 15.80 -1.88 -13.45
N TRP A 225 16.79 -2.73 -13.18
CA TRP A 225 16.64 -4.18 -13.36
C TRP A 225 15.60 -4.73 -12.38
N GLU A 226 15.70 -4.35 -11.11
CA GLU A 226 14.76 -4.75 -10.06
C GLU A 226 13.34 -4.27 -10.35
N SER A 227 13.18 -3.02 -10.81
CA SER A 227 11.85 -2.46 -11.09
C SER A 227 11.11 -3.25 -12.18
N LYS A 228 11.86 -3.87 -13.11
CA LYS A 228 11.33 -4.69 -14.20
C LYS A 228 11.11 -6.16 -13.84
N GLN A 229 11.55 -6.62 -12.66
CA GLN A 229 11.36 -8.02 -12.29
C GLN A 229 9.90 -8.28 -11.88
N PRO A 230 9.25 -9.35 -12.38
CA PRO A 230 7.99 -9.83 -11.83
C PRO A 230 8.16 -10.20 -10.35
N THR A 231 7.18 -9.87 -9.53
CA THR A 231 7.12 -10.29 -8.13
C THR A 231 6.00 -11.30 -7.99
N LEU A 232 6.36 -12.59 -7.86
CA LEU A 232 5.43 -13.70 -7.74
C LEU A 232 5.54 -14.35 -6.36
N VAL A 233 4.41 -14.70 -5.76
CA VAL A 233 4.34 -15.40 -4.47
C VAL A 233 3.38 -16.58 -4.58
N GLU A 234 3.93 -17.78 -4.48
CA GLU A 234 3.16 -19.02 -4.52
C GLU A 234 2.57 -19.34 -3.14
N LYS A 235 1.28 -19.67 -3.13
CA LYS A 235 0.60 -20.29 -1.98
C LYS A 235 -0.41 -21.33 -2.47
N ASN A 236 -0.37 -22.51 -1.87
CA ASN A 236 -1.27 -23.64 -2.13
C ASN A 236 -1.40 -23.98 -3.64
N GLY A 237 -0.30 -23.86 -4.39
CA GLY A 237 -0.22 -24.12 -5.82
C GLY A 237 -0.79 -23.01 -6.73
N ILE A 238 -1.04 -21.82 -6.17
CA ILE A 238 -1.52 -20.64 -6.90
C ILE A 238 -0.45 -19.56 -6.86
N GLN A 239 -0.10 -19.00 -8.02
CA GLN A 239 0.88 -17.92 -8.16
C GLN A 239 0.23 -16.54 -8.15
N LEU A 240 0.47 -15.75 -7.10
CA LEU A 240 0.05 -14.35 -7.03
C LEU A 240 1.13 -13.44 -7.59
N GLY A 241 0.82 -12.71 -8.66
CA GLY A 241 1.60 -11.60 -9.17
C GLY A 241 1.25 -10.28 -8.49
N ILE A 242 2.28 -9.54 -8.06
CA ILE A 242 2.14 -8.33 -7.23
C ILE A 242 2.67 -7.12 -8.00
N LEU A 243 1.83 -6.10 -8.13
CA LEU A 243 2.19 -4.78 -8.64
C LEU A 243 1.80 -3.70 -7.62
N ALA A 244 2.48 -2.54 -7.66
CA ALA A 244 2.20 -1.43 -6.75
C ALA A 244 2.56 -0.08 -7.38
N TYR A 245 1.68 0.92 -7.29
CA TYR A 245 1.87 2.24 -7.90
C TYR A 245 1.27 3.37 -7.06
N THR A 246 1.79 4.58 -7.23
CA THR A 246 1.24 5.80 -6.60
C THR A 246 1.05 6.95 -7.58
N TYR A 247 0.09 7.83 -7.30
CA TYR A 247 -0.17 9.02 -8.11
C TYR A 247 0.99 10.03 -8.11
N GLY A 248 1.84 10.02 -7.08
CA GLY A 248 2.91 11.00 -6.93
C GLY A 248 3.71 10.83 -5.64
N THR A 249 4.49 11.85 -5.29
CA THR A 249 5.44 11.85 -4.15
C THR A 249 5.42 13.19 -3.39
N ASN A 250 4.23 13.78 -3.23
CA ASN A 250 4.01 15.07 -2.55
C ASN A 250 4.92 16.22 -3.05
N GLY A 251 5.18 16.24 -4.36
CA GLY A 251 6.02 17.26 -5.00
C GLY A 251 7.54 17.06 -4.85
N ILE A 252 7.98 16.02 -4.15
CA ILE A 252 9.41 15.65 -4.08
C ILE A 252 9.77 14.89 -5.36
N PRO A 253 10.60 15.44 -6.27
CA PRO A 253 10.90 14.80 -7.54
C PRO A 253 11.72 13.52 -7.32
N LEU A 254 11.49 12.53 -8.19
CA LEU A 254 12.37 11.37 -8.28
C LEU A 254 13.80 11.81 -8.63
N PRO A 255 14.85 11.15 -8.07
CA PRO A 255 16.22 11.40 -8.49
C PRO A 255 16.36 11.18 -10.00
N LYS A 256 16.93 12.14 -10.73
CA LYS A 256 17.00 12.12 -12.21
C LYS A 256 17.57 10.82 -12.80
N GLN A 257 18.54 10.22 -12.12
CA GLN A 257 19.20 8.99 -12.55
C GLN A 257 18.50 7.71 -12.05
N LYS A 258 17.47 7.83 -11.21
CA LYS A 258 16.73 6.73 -10.58
C LYS A 258 15.22 6.92 -10.72
N PRO A 259 14.68 7.11 -11.95
CA PRO A 259 13.24 7.26 -12.16
C PRO A 259 12.45 5.98 -11.79
N TYR A 260 13.14 4.85 -11.62
CA TYR A 260 12.59 3.57 -11.18
C TYR A 260 12.42 3.45 -9.66
N LEU A 261 12.90 4.44 -8.88
CA LEU A 261 12.96 4.34 -7.42
C LEU A 261 11.58 4.17 -6.79
N VAL A 262 10.57 4.86 -7.31
CA VAL A 262 9.17 4.74 -6.90
C VAL A 262 8.34 4.49 -8.17
N SER A 263 7.49 3.48 -8.13
CA SER A 263 6.56 3.17 -9.23
C SER A 263 5.42 4.18 -9.26
N LEU A 264 5.44 5.08 -10.24
CA LEU A 264 4.35 6.04 -10.47
C LEU A 264 3.27 5.47 -11.37
N ILE A 265 2.04 5.93 -11.20
CA ILE A 265 0.91 5.60 -12.09
C ILE A 265 1.23 6.10 -13.50
N ASP A 266 1.39 5.15 -14.41
CA ASP A 266 1.39 5.33 -15.87
C ASP A 266 0.60 4.18 -16.44
N GLU A 267 -0.62 4.44 -16.88
CA GLU A 267 -1.57 3.40 -17.27
C GLU A 267 -1.03 2.47 -18.36
N LYS A 268 -0.29 3.02 -19.34
CA LYS A 268 0.29 2.22 -20.42
C LYS A 268 1.35 1.26 -19.89
N HIS A 269 2.25 1.75 -19.02
CA HIS A 269 3.26 0.90 -18.39
C HIS A 269 2.63 -0.12 -17.45
N MET A 270 1.61 0.26 -16.67
CA MET A 270 0.89 -0.65 -15.79
C MET A 270 0.23 -1.80 -16.57
N ILE A 271 -0.39 -1.51 -17.71
CA ILE A 271 -0.95 -2.53 -18.61
C ILE A 271 0.14 -3.48 -19.11
N GLN A 272 1.30 -2.94 -19.52
CA GLN A 272 2.44 -3.77 -19.94
C GLN A 272 2.94 -4.67 -18.80
N ASP A 273 2.99 -4.15 -17.58
CA ASP A 273 3.44 -4.90 -16.41
C ASP A 273 2.46 -5.98 -15.98
N ILE A 274 1.14 -5.77 -16.14
CA ILE A 274 0.13 -6.85 -16.00
C ILE A 274 0.46 -7.99 -16.97
N GLN A 275 0.71 -7.68 -18.24
CA GLN A 275 1.01 -8.69 -19.26
C GLN A 275 2.33 -9.41 -18.98
N ASN A 276 3.37 -8.68 -18.57
CA ASN A 276 4.66 -9.26 -18.20
C ASN A 276 4.54 -10.19 -16.99
N THR A 277 3.73 -9.79 -16.00
CA THR A 277 3.48 -10.59 -14.78
C THR A 277 2.75 -11.88 -15.10
N LYS A 278 1.73 -11.84 -15.98
CA LYS A 278 1.07 -13.05 -16.48
C LYS A 278 2.02 -13.97 -17.26
N LYS A 279 2.82 -13.41 -18.17
CA LYS A 279 3.84 -14.16 -18.92
C LYS A 279 4.88 -14.83 -18.02
N ALA A 280 5.16 -14.25 -16.85
CA ALA A 280 6.04 -14.82 -15.85
C ALA A 280 5.42 -15.99 -15.07
N GLY A 281 4.14 -16.30 -15.29
CA GLY A 281 3.44 -17.43 -14.68
C GLY A 281 2.52 -17.05 -13.51
N ALA A 282 2.10 -15.79 -13.40
CA ALA A 282 1.06 -15.43 -12.44
C ALA A 282 -0.30 -16.02 -12.84
N ASP A 283 -0.94 -16.69 -11.88
CA ASP A 283 -2.33 -17.14 -11.99
C ASP A 283 -3.29 -15.98 -11.72
N VAL A 284 -2.94 -15.14 -10.74
CA VAL A 284 -3.71 -13.97 -10.32
C VAL A 284 -2.82 -12.76 -10.28
N VAL A 285 -3.25 -11.62 -10.82
CA VAL A 285 -2.53 -10.34 -10.74
C VAL A 285 -3.28 -9.38 -9.82
N ALA A 286 -2.65 -9.04 -8.69
CA ALA A 286 -3.14 -8.03 -7.76
C ALA A 286 -2.29 -6.76 -7.79
N ILE A 287 -2.94 -5.60 -7.77
CA ILE A 287 -2.30 -4.29 -7.85
C ILE A 287 -2.68 -3.45 -6.65
N ALA A 288 -1.68 -3.00 -5.87
CA ALA A 288 -1.87 -1.91 -4.91
C ALA A 288 -1.79 -0.56 -5.63
N ILE A 289 -2.79 0.31 -5.45
CA ILE A 289 -2.80 1.64 -6.07
C ILE A 289 -3.08 2.70 -5.01
N HIS A 290 -2.15 3.62 -4.85
CA HIS A 290 -2.24 4.74 -3.93
C HIS A 290 -2.69 5.99 -4.71
N PHE A 291 -3.98 6.32 -4.66
CA PHE A 291 -4.65 7.27 -5.56
C PHE A 291 -6.00 7.80 -5.02
N GLY A 292 -6.54 8.85 -5.64
CA GLY A 292 -7.83 9.42 -5.28
C GLY A 292 -7.71 10.77 -4.59
N THR A 293 -8.80 11.22 -4.00
CA THR A 293 -8.86 12.49 -3.27
C THR A 293 -8.90 12.18 -1.77
N GLU A 294 -8.02 12.79 -0.99
CA GLU A 294 -7.99 12.64 0.47
C GLU A 294 -9.37 12.96 1.08
N TYR A 295 -9.77 12.13 2.05
CA TYR A 295 -10.98 12.26 2.88
C TYR A 295 -12.33 12.17 2.14
N GLU A 296 -12.31 11.92 0.83
CA GLU A 296 -13.52 11.66 0.05
C GLU A 296 -13.96 10.20 0.19
N HIS A 297 -15.17 9.99 0.72
CA HIS A 297 -15.74 8.64 0.94
C HIS A 297 -16.19 7.97 -0.37
N THR A 298 -16.27 8.70 -1.48
CA THR A 298 -16.63 8.13 -2.79
C THR A 298 -15.45 8.24 -3.75
N PRO A 299 -15.18 7.19 -4.54
CA PRO A 299 -14.12 7.26 -5.53
C PRO A 299 -14.49 8.27 -6.61
N ASN A 300 -13.51 9.08 -7.02
CA ASN A 300 -13.67 10.00 -8.13
C ASN A 300 -13.71 9.25 -9.47
N GLN A 301 -14.11 9.94 -10.55
CA GLN A 301 -14.25 9.30 -11.87
C GLN A 301 -12.94 8.72 -12.39
N GLU A 302 -11.81 9.32 -12.04
CA GLU A 302 -10.53 8.86 -12.54
C GLU A 302 -10.02 7.61 -11.83
N GLN A 303 -10.27 7.49 -10.52
CA GLN A 303 -10.07 6.22 -9.80
C GLN A 303 -10.89 5.10 -10.44
N ILE A 304 -12.17 5.36 -10.73
CA ILE A 304 -13.07 4.38 -11.36
C ILE A 304 -12.56 3.98 -12.74
N ARG A 305 -12.20 4.96 -13.57
CA ARG A 305 -11.73 4.73 -14.94
C ARG A 305 -10.44 3.90 -14.95
N LEU A 306 -9.43 4.32 -14.18
CA LEU A 306 -8.14 3.65 -14.12
C LEU A 306 -8.26 2.23 -13.56
N ALA A 307 -8.96 2.04 -12.43
CA ALA A 307 -9.07 0.71 -11.83
C ALA A 307 -9.79 -0.28 -12.77
N ARG A 308 -10.86 0.16 -13.44
CA ARG A 308 -11.58 -0.68 -14.41
C ARG A 308 -10.76 -0.97 -15.66
N SER A 309 -9.98 -0.02 -16.18
CA SER A 309 -9.13 -0.27 -17.35
C SER A 309 -8.03 -1.28 -17.05
N LEU A 310 -7.46 -1.26 -15.84
CA LEU A 310 -6.48 -2.25 -15.39
C LEU A 310 -7.10 -3.64 -15.22
N ILE A 311 -8.30 -3.73 -14.63
CA ILE A 311 -9.06 -4.99 -14.59
C ILE A 311 -9.32 -5.50 -16.01
N GLN A 312 -9.79 -4.64 -16.92
CA GLN A 312 -10.02 -5.01 -18.32
C GLN A 312 -8.73 -5.46 -19.03
N ALA A 313 -7.59 -4.87 -18.70
CA ALA A 313 -6.28 -5.23 -19.23
C ALA A 313 -5.70 -6.52 -18.63
N GLY A 314 -6.39 -7.16 -17.69
CA GLY A 314 -6.04 -8.46 -17.16
C GLY A 314 -5.69 -8.49 -15.68
N ALA A 315 -5.69 -7.38 -14.95
CA ALA A 315 -5.60 -7.45 -13.49
C ALA A 315 -6.86 -8.13 -12.92
N ASP A 316 -6.71 -8.85 -11.81
CA ASP A 316 -7.80 -9.56 -11.15
C ASP A 316 -8.27 -8.82 -9.89
N ILE A 317 -7.34 -8.18 -9.16
CA ILE A 317 -7.64 -7.49 -7.90
C ILE A 317 -6.95 -6.12 -7.88
N ILE A 318 -7.71 -5.06 -7.58
CA ILE A 318 -7.20 -3.72 -7.26
C ILE A 318 -7.39 -3.45 -5.77
N LEU A 319 -6.30 -3.14 -5.08
CA LEU A 319 -6.24 -2.78 -3.66
C LEU A 319 -5.90 -1.29 -3.52
N GLY A 320 -6.93 -0.47 -3.36
CA GLY A 320 -6.80 0.97 -3.24
C GLY A 320 -6.49 1.47 -1.83
N SER A 321 -5.74 2.57 -1.77
CA SER A 321 -5.28 3.32 -0.59
C SER A 321 -5.12 4.81 -0.95
N HIS A 322 -4.79 5.68 0.03
CA HIS A 322 -4.59 7.14 -0.07
C HIS A 322 -5.71 8.01 0.51
N PRO A 323 -7.01 7.79 0.24
CA PRO A 323 -8.04 8.69 0.76
C PRO A 323 -8.11 8.77 2.28
N HIS A 324 -7.42 7.90 3.02
CA HIS A 324 -7.44 7.74 4.48
C HIS A 324 -8.81 7.38 5.07
N VAL A 325 -9.85 7.32 4.25
CA VAL A 325 -11.19 6.82 4.56
C VAL A 325 -11.53 5.65 3.66
N ILE A 326 -12.44 4.78 4.11
CA ILE A 326 -12.91 3.65 3.32
C ILE A 326 -13.72 4.17 2.13
N GLN A 327 -13.47 3.61 0.95
CA GLN A 327 -14.32 3.76 -0.23
C GLN A 327 -14.92 2.40 -0.60
N PRO A 328 -16.10 2.34 -1.25
CA PRO A 328 -16.76 1.08 -1.61
C PRO A 328 -15.92 0.19 -2.54
N TYR A 329 -16.31 -1.09 -2.62
CA TYR A 329 -15.72 -2.03 -3.59
C TYR A 329 -16.68 -2.36 -4.73
N GLU A 330 -16.15 -2.84 -5.85
CA GLU A 330 -16.88 -3.32 -7.01
C GLU A 330 -16.48 -4.76 -7.36
N ARG A 331 -17.48 -5.57 -7.74
CA ARG A 331 -17.26 -6.86 -8.41
C ARG A 331 -17.49 -6.65 -9.90
N ILE A 332 -16.52 -7.06 -10.69
CA ILE A 332 -16.49 -6.90 -12.14
C ILE A 332 -16.59 -8.28 -12.79
N THR A 333 -17.38 -8.38 -13.86
CA THR A 333 -17.30 -9.49 -14.80
C THR A 333 -16.71 -8.98 -16.11
N VAL A 334 -15.53 -9.48 -16.47
CA VAL A 334 -14.88 -9.20 -17.75
C VAL A 334 -15.30 -10.27 -18.74
N ARG A 335 -15.83 -9.86 -19.91
CA ARG A 335 -16.10 -10.73 -21.05
C ARG A 335 -14.92 -10.65 -22.01
N GLU A 336 -14.27 -11.79 -22.19
CA GLU A 336 -13.14 -11.93 -23.09
C GLU A 336 -13.63 -12.12 -24.54
N PRO A 337 -12.78 -11.87 -25.57
CA PRO A 337 -13.19 -11.97 -26.97
C PRO A 337 -13.62 -13.38 -27.39
N ASP A 338 -13.12 -14.41 -26.70
CA ASP A 338 -13.50 -15.81 -26.92
C ASP A 338 -14.83 -16.20 -26.24
N GLY A 339 -15.51 -15.25 -25.60
CA GLY A 339 -16.77 -15.43 -24.89
C GLY A 339 -16.63 -15.96 -23.47
N SER A 340 -15.40 -16.27 -23.02
CA SER A 340 -15.12 -16.61 -21.62
C SER A 340 -15.34 -15.41 -20.70
N LYS A 341 -15.48 -15.71 -19.41
CA LYS A 341 -15.71 -14.70 -18.37
C LYS A 341 -14.64 -14.81 -17.30
N ARG A 342 -14.19 -13.67 -16.81
CA ARG A 342 -13.26 -13.56 -15.71
C ARG A 342 -13.79 -12.61 -14.65
N ASP A 343 -13.54 -12.96 -13.39
CA ASP A 343 -13.87 -12.09 -12.26
C ASP A 343 -12.81 -11.00 -12.09
N GLY A 344 -13.26 -9.82 -11.69
CA GLY A 344 -12.40 -8.74 -11.22
C GLY A 344 -12.93 -8.16 -9.93
N LEU A 345 -12.04 -7.68 -9.07
CA LEU A 345 -12.38 -7.10 -7.77
C LEU A 345 -11.64 -5.78 -7.58
N ILE A 346 -12.35 -4.73 -7.20
CA ILE A 346 -11.77 -3.42 -6.95
C ILE A 346 -12.23 -2.94 -5.58
N ILE A 347 -11.33 -2.66 -4.64
CA ILE A 347 -11.60 -1.81 -3.48
C ILE A 347 -10.87 -0.48 -3.71
N TYR A 348 -11.59 0.65 -3.73
CA TYR A 348 -10.97 1.94 -4.10
C TYR A 348 -10.16 2.58 -2.97
N SER A 349 -10.50 2.28 -1.72
CA SER A 349 -9.72 2.68 -0.55
C SER A 349 -10.08 1.79 0.63
N MET A 350 -9.07 1.23 1.28
CA MET A 350 -9.22 0.47 2.53
C MET A 350 -9.16 1.35 3.79
N GLY A 351 -8.92 2.66 3.63
CA GLY A 351 -8.76 3.60 4.75
C GLY A 351 -7.49 3.38 5.57
N ASN A 352 -7.33 4.12 6.66
CA ASN A 352 -6.20 3.91 7.58
C ASN A 352 -6.37 2.62 8.38
N PHE A 353 -5.41 1.71 8.29
CA PHE A 353 -5.37 0.56 9.18
C PHE A 353 -4.81 0.91 10.55
N ILE A 354 -3.78 1.77 10.60
CA ILE A 354 -3.25 2.35 11.84
C ILE A 354 -2.69 3.74 11.55
N SER A 355 -3.14 4.75 12.31
CA SER A 355 -2.63 6.12 12.25
C SER A 355 -3.01 6.88 13.53
N ASN A 356 -2.68 8.16 13.62
CA ASN A 356 -3.18 9.07 14.67
C ASN A 356 -4.28 10.02 14.14
N GLN A 357 -4.78 9.81 12.93
CA GLN A 357 -5.87 10.61 12.39
C GLN A 357 -7.19 10.16 13.02
N THR A 358 -8.04 11.10 13.41
CA THR A 358 -9.31 10.81 14.08
C THR A 358 -10.44 11.65 13.52
N GLY A 359 -11.66 11.10 13.50
CA GLY A 359 -12.85 11.80 13.03
C GLY A 359 -13.07 11.63 11.52
N ASN A 360 -14.29 11.94 11.06
CA ASN A 360 -14.69 11.83 9.65
C ASN A 360 -14.37 10.48 8.96
N GLY A 361 -14.22 9.40 9.74
CA GLY A 361 -13.93 8.06 9.26
C GLY A 361 -12.45 7.73 9.08
N THR A 362 -11.52 8.64 9.40
CA THR A 362 -10.07 8.38 9.25
C THR A 362 -9.49 7.46 10.32
N ASP A 363 -10.26 7.21 11.38
CA ASP A 363 -9.98 6.22 12.43
C ASP A 363 -10.62 4.86 12.15
N ILE A 364 -11.28 4.70 10.99
CA ILE A 364 -11.90 3.45 10.55
C ILE A 364 -11.12 2.92 9.35
N GLY A 365 -10.62 1.70 9.48
CA GLY A 365 -9.93 0.96 8.41
C GLY A 365 -10.68 -0.30 8.02
N LEU A 366 -10.18 -0.99 7.00
CA LEU A 366 -10.76 -2.23 6.51
C LEU A 366 -9.72 -3.35 6.42
N ILE A 367 -10.06 -4.53 6.93
CA ILE A 367 -9.44 -5.78 6.45
C ILE A 367 -10.33 -6.29 5.31
N PHE A 368 -9.84 -6.16 4.09
CA PHE A 368 -10.50 -6.62 2.88
C PHE A 368 -10.00 -8.02 2.54
N GLY A 369 -10.90 -8.94 2.18
CA GLY A 369 -10.53 -10.32 1.95
C GLY A 369 -11.23 -10.95 0.76
N VAL A 370 -10.58 -11.92 0.15
CA VAL A 370 -11.12 -12.74 -0.94
C VAL A 370 -10.50 -14.13 -0.90
N GLU A 371 -11.31 -15.14 -1.18
CA GLU A 371 -10.85 -16.50 -1.44
C GLU A 371 -10.65 -16.67 -2.95
N ILE A 372 -9.50 -17.20 -3.32
CA ILE A 372 -9.06 -17.39 -4.69
C ILE A 372 -9.02 -18.89 -4.93
N ASN A 373 -9.85 -19.36 -5.85
CA ASN A 373 -9.87 -20.76 -6.25
C ASN A 373 -9.25 -20.90 -7.65
N LYS A 374 -8.42 -21.93 -7.81
CA LYS A 374 -7.90 -22.36 -9.12
C LYS A 374 -8.43 -23.75 -9.42
N HIS A 375 -9.26 -23.85 -10.46
CA HIS A 375 -9.88 -25.11 -10.88
C HIS A 375 -8.99 -25.83 -11.89
N MET A 376 -8.69 -27.09 -11.61
CA MET A 376 -7.84 -27.94 -12.45
C MET A 376 -8.69 -29.04 -13.11
N PRO A 377 -8.33 -29.47 -14.33
CA PRO A 377 -7.11 -29.15 -15.08
C PRO A 377 -7.13 -27.84 -15.88
N GLU A 378 -8.26 -27.13 -15.95
CA GLU A 378 -8.43 -25.98 -16.84
C GLU A 378 -7.59 -24.75 -16.44
N GLY A 379 -7.17 -24.66 -15.18
CA GLY A 379 -6.39 -23.54 -14.64
C GLY A 379 -7.21 -22.26 -14.45
N THR A 380 -8.54 -22.34 -14.44
CA THR A 380 -9.42 -21.16 -14.33
C THR A 380 -9.47 -20.62 -12.91
N ILE A 381 -9.52 -19.30 -12.79
CA ILE A 381 -9.58 -18.59 -11.51
C ILE A 381 -11.00 -18.14 -11.20
N GLU A 382 -11.43 -18.37 -9.97
CA GLU A 382 -12.68 -17.86 -9.38
C GLU A 382 -12.35 -17.00 -8.16
N LEU A 383 -12.93 -15.79 -8.08
CA LEU A 383 -12.83 -14.90 -6.92
C LEU A 383 -14.09 -14.99 -6.05
N LYS A 384 -14.00 -15.71 -4.93
CA LYS A 384 -15.13 -16.05 -4.07
C LYS A 384 -15.02 -15.42 -2.69
N ASN A 385 -16.14 -15.39 -1.97
CA ASN A 385 -16.19 -15.06 -0.54
C ASN A 385 -15.48 -13.74 -0.21
N VAL A 386 -15.85 -12.67 -0.91
CA VAL A 386 -15.36 -11.32 -0.60
C VAL A 386 -15.82 -10.94 0.80
N THR A 387 -14.88 -10.72 1.70
CA THR A 387 -15.14 -10.33 3.09
C THR A 387 -14.67 -8.91 3.35
N THR A 388 -15.46 -8.16 4.10
CA THR A 388 -15.12 -6.82 4.56
C THR A 388 -15.23 -6.80 6.07
N ILE A 389 -14.10 -6.62 6.77
CA ILE A 389 -14.07 -6.54 8.24
C ILE A 389 -13.65 -5.11 8.62
N PRO A 390 -14.60 -4.22 8.89
CA PRO A 390 -14.30 -2.90 9.41
C PRO A 390 -13.52 -2.96 10.73
N THR A 391 -12.54 -2.08 10.86
CA THR A 391 -11.68 -1.95 12.02
C THR A 391 -11.69 -0.52 12.53
N TRP A 392 -11.38 -0.33 13.80
CA TRP A 392 -11.28 0.98 14.42
C TRP A 392 -9.95 1.12 15.16
N VAL A 393 -9.28 2.25 14.93
CA VAL A 393 -8.07 2.62 15.67
C VAL A 393 -8.50 3.20 17.02
N HIS A 394 -8.42 2.37 18.05
CA HIS A 394 -8.68 2.81 19.40
C HIS A 394 -7.42 3.42 20.02
N ILE A 395 -7.55 4.66 20.47
CA ILE A 395 -6.49 5.43 21.14
C ILE A 395 -6.85 5.57 22.62
N GLU A 396 -5.92 5.19 23.50
CA GLU A 396 -6.07 5.30 24.96
C GLU A 396 -4.90 6.07 25.59
N GLY A 397 -5.18 6.82 26.66
CA GLY A 397 -4.19 7.55 27.43
C GLY A 397 -3.95 9.00 26.96
N ASP A 398 -3.22 9.75 27.79
CA ASP A 398 -2.84 11.13 27.52
C ASP A 398 -1.77 11.24 26.44
N HIS A 399 -1.56 12.44 25.90
CA HIS A 399 -0.70 12.71 24.74
C HIS A 399 0.66 11.97 24.74
N ASP A 400 1.39 11.97 25.86
CA ASP A 400 2.73 11.36 25.96
C ASP A 400 2.72 9.87 26.32
N LYS A 401 1.53 9.30 26.51
CA LYS A 401 1.29 7.89 26.87
C LYS A 401 0.27 7.24 25.95
N ARG A 402 -0.05 7.85 24.80
CA ARG A 402 -1.04 7.34 23.86
C ARG A 402 -0.66 5.94 23.40
N LYS A 403 -1.55 5.00 23.66
CA LYS A 403 -1.46 3.65 23.12
C LYS A 403 -2.54 3.49 22.06
N TYR A 404 -2.18 2.78 21.01
CA TYR A 404 -2.98 2.52 19.85
C TYR A 404 -3.17 1.01 19.72
N ARG A 405 -4.35 0.63 19.25
CA ARG A 405 -4.69 -0.74 18.91
C ARG A 405 -5.79 -0.77 17.87
N VAL A 406 -5.65 -1.65 16.89
CA VAL A 406 -6.65 -1.86 15.84
C VAL A 406 -7.67 -2.88 16.35
N LEU A 407 -8.94 -2.50 16.40
CA LEU A 407 -10.03 -3.34 16.88
C LEU A 407 -10.92 -3.79 15.72
N PRO A 408 -11.14 -5.10 15.49
CA PRO A 408 -12.14 -5.55 14.53
C PRO A 408 -13.53 -5.24 15.08
N LEU A 409 -14.29 -4.37 14.41
CA LEU A 409 -15.50 -3.77 14.96
C LEU A 409 -16.52 -4.83 15.35
N GLU A 410 -16.88 -5.74 14.45
CA GLU A 410 -17.91 -6.74 14.69
C GLU A 410 -17.55 -7.70 15.84
N GLN A 411 -16.35 -8.27 15.82
CA GLN A 411 -15.90 -9.20 16.87
C GLN A 411 -15.81 -8.51 18.24
N THR A 412 -15.33 -7.27 18.26
CA THR A 412 -15.22 -6.50 19.50
C THR A 412 -16.60 -6.17 20.07
N ILE A 413 -17.55 -5.73 19.23
CA ILE A 413 -18.94 -5.48 19.64
C ILE A 413 -19.61 -6.75 20.17
N LYS A 414 -19.45 -7.87 19.45
CA LYS A 414 -20.10 -9.15 19.78
C LYS A 414 -19.58 -9.75 21.09
N SER A 415 -18.26 -9.69 21.32
CA SER A 415 -17.64 -10.22 22.54
C SER A 415 -17.97 -9.36 23.77
N HIS A 416 -18.02 -8.04 23.60
CA HIS A 416 -18.28 -7.08 24.68
C HIS A 416 -17.43 -7.31 25.95
N SER A 417 -16.22 -7.85 25.77
CA SER A 417 -15.36 -8.32 26.86
C SER A 417 -14.19 -7.39 27.18
N ASP A 418 -13.99 -6.35 26.37
CA ASP A 418 -12.87 -5.41 26.57
C ASP A 418 -13.27 -4.31 27.58
N ASN A 419 -12.71 -4.42 28.79
CA ASN A 419 -12.99 -3.51 29.91
C ASN A 419 -12.34 -2.12 29.76
N ARG A 420 -11.51 -1.91 28.73
CA ARG A 420 -10.92 -0.61 28.41
C ARG A 420 -11.86 0.25 27.55
N LEU A 421 -12.98 -0.31 27.09
CA LEU A 421 -13.98 0.39 26.29
C LEU A 421 -15.20 0.76 27.14
N SER A 422 -15.60 2.02 27.07
CA SER A 422 -16.81 2.53 27.69
C SER A 422 -18.08 2.09 26.93
N THR A 423 -19.23 2.12 27.62
CA THR A 423 -20.55 1.91 26.99
C THR A 423 -20.79 2.82 25.79
N GLN A 424 -20.32 4.07 25.87
CA GLN A 424 -20.47 5.04 24.78
C GLN A 424 -19.60 4.66 23.57
N GLN A 425 -18.39 4.14 23.78
CA GLN A 425 -17.54 3.64 22.69
C GLN A 425 -18.17 2.42 22.02
N TYR A 426 -18.73 1.46 22.76
CA TYR A 426 -19.47 0.34 22.16
C TYR A 426 -20.68 0.82 21.34
N LYS A 427 -21.40 1.86 21.79
CA LYS A 427 -22.49 2.46 21.03
C LYS A 427 -21.98 3.13 19.74
N ALA A 428 -20.87 3.86 19.82
CA ALA A 428 -20.23 4.46 18.65
C ALA A 428 -19.78 3.38 17.66
N MET A 429 -19.16 2.31 18.12
CA MET A 429 -18.73 1.17 17.30
C MET A 429 -19.89 0.52 16.54
N LYS A 430 -21.05 0.34 17.19
CA LYS A 430 -22.25 -0.16 16.50
C LYS A 430 -22.68 0.77 15.37
N LYS A 431 -22.68 2.09 15.59
CA LYS A 431 -22.99 3.09 14.55
C LYS A 431 -21.97 3.04 13.41
N MET A 432 -20.68 2.99 13.74
CA MET A 432 -19.58 2.89 12.77
C MET A 432 -19.70 1.63 11.92
N LEU A 433 -19.98 0.47 12.53
CA LEU A 433 -20.17 -0.78 11.81
C LEU A 433 -21.35 -0.69 10.84
N THR A 434 -22.52 -0.22 11.30
CA THR A 434 -23.69 -0.07 10.43
C THR A 434 -23.40 0.87 9.25
N SER A 435 -22.85 2.06 9.50
CA SER A 435 -22.58 3.03 8.42
C SER A 435 -21.54 2.49 7.43
N THR A 436 -20.48 1.85 7.92
CA THR A 436 -19.40 1.33 7.07
C THR A 436 -19.89 0.16 6.22
N THR A 437 -20.66 -0.77 6.78
CA THR A 437 -21.24 -1.90 6.04
C THR A 437 -22.19 -1.42 4.93
N SER A 438 -23.07 -0.45 5.23
CA SER A 438 -23.95 0.14 4.21
C SER A 438 -23.15 0.87 3.12
N HIS A 439 -22.09 1.59 3.51
CA HIS A 439 -21.24 2.33 2.59
C HIS A 439 -20.48 1.39 1.63
N LEU A 440 -19.87 0.32 2.15
CA LEU A 440 -19.14 -0.68 1.36
C LEU A 440 -20.03 -1.39 0.33
N ALA A 441 -21.28 -1.68 0.71
CA ALA A 441 -22.26 -2.34 -0.16
C ALA A 441 -22.79 -1.44 -1.31
N SER A 442 -22.55 -0.12 -1.24
CA SER A 442 -23.18 0.86 -2.15
C SER A 442 -22.83 0.68 -3.63
N ARG A 443 -21.65 0.11 -3.95
CA ARG A 443 -21.24 -0.18 -5.34
C ARG A 443 -21.19 -1.68 -5.67
N SER A 444 -20.96 -2.54 -4.70
CA SER A 444 -20.86 -3.99 -4.92
C SER A 444 -22.21 -4.61 -5.34
N ALA A 445 -23.32 -3.96 -5.02
CA ALA A 445 -24.66 -4.41 -5.40
C ALA A 445 -25.00 -4.18 -6.88
N VAL A 446 -24.22 -3.37 -7.60
CA VAL A 446 -24.46 -3.07 -9.03
C VAL A 446 -23.51 -3.92 -9.87
N PRO A 447 -24.00 -4.89 -10.67
CA PRO A 447 -23.14 -5.68 -11.53
C PRO A 447 -22.45 -4.78 -12.57
N VAL A 448 -21.13 -4.83 -12.64
CA VAL A 448 -20.35 -4.14 -13.66
C VAL A 448 -19.83 -5.16 -14.67
N ILE A 449 -20.15 -4.96 -15.94
CA ILE A 449 -19.70 -5.81 -17.04
C ILE A 449 -18.75 -4.99 -17.89
N LEU A 450 -17.52 -5.50 -18.07
CA LEU A 450 -16.54 -4.94 -19.00
C LEU A 450 -16.39 -5.89 -20.19
N ASN A 451 -16.22 -5.34 -21.40
CA ASN A 451 -15.96 -6.13 -22.60
C ASN A 451 -14.55 -5.83 -23.09
N VAL A 452 -13.71 -6.85 -23.25
CA VAL A 452 -12.42 -6.68 -23.90
C VAL A 452 -12.66 -6.57 -25.40
N SER A 453 -12.23 -5.46 -26.00
CA SER A 453 -12.29 -5.32 -27.45
C SER A 453 -11.20 -6.19 -28.09
N PRO A 454 -11.45 -6.86 -29.22
CA PRO A 454 -10.37 -7.50 -29.97
C PRO A 454 -9.34 -6.42 -30.33
N SER A 455 -8.05 -6.73 -30.13
CA SER A 455 -6.98 -5.80 -30.51
C SER A 455 -7.10 -5.50 -32.00
N PRO A 456 -7.02 -4.21 -32.41
CA PRO A 456 -7.12 -3.81 -33.81
C PRO A 456 -6.01 -4.37 -34.68
#